data_AF-A0A554KC91-F1
#
_entry.id   AF-A0A554KC91-F1
#
_cell.length_a   1.000
_cell.length_b   1.000
_cell.length_c   1.000
_cell.angle_alpha   90.00
_cell.angle_beta   90.00
_cell.angle_gamma   90.00
#
_symmetry.space_group_name_H-M   'P 1'
#
loop_
_entity.id
_entity.type
_entity.pdbx_description
1 polymer ?
#
loop_
_entity_poly.entity_id
_entity_poly.type
_entity_poly.pdbx_seq_one_letter_code
_entity_poly.pdbx_strand_id
1 'polypeptide(L)'
;MNDNLQKLLNRKEVSEEDRAFWLSRLGDLSPVACESILKLFELLPDQIGRFRIIQERKEKALANEDHQEWDKIVEEEIHHLQSLFSLKN
;
A
#
# COMPACT_ATOMS: atom_id res chain seq x y z
N MET A 1 5.81 -14.66 10.33
CA MET A 1 5.82 -13.44 9.50
C MET A 1 6.71 -13.73 8.30
N ASN A 2 6.28 -13.43 7.07
CA ASN A 2 6.95 -13.87 5.83
C ASN A 2 8.35 -13.23 5.71
N ASP A 3 9.42 -14.01 5.54
CA ASP A 3 10.81 -13.51 5.43
C ASP A 3 10.99 -12.51 4.29
N ASN A 4 10.18 -12.64 3.23
CA ASN A 4 10.19 -11.69 2.10
C ASN A 4 9.66 -10.30 2.50
N LEU A 5 8.67 -10.25 3.41
CA LEU A 5 8.15 -8.99 3.94
C LEU A 5 9.23 -8.22 4.70
N GLN A 6 9.96 -8.91 5.58
CA GLN A 6 11.05 -8.27 6.32
C GLN A 6 12.14 -7.77 5.39
N LYS A 7 12.50 -8.54 4.35
CA LYS A 7 13.49 -8.09 3.35
C LYS A 7 13.04 -6.85 2.58
N LEU A 8 11.78 -6.78 2.16
CA LEU A 8 11.22 -5.64 1.43
C LEU A 8 11.15 -4.39 2.31
N LEU A 9 10.64 -4.52 3.53
CA LEU A 9 10.48 -3.38 4.43
C LEU A 9 11.80 -2.92 5.08
N ASN A 10 12.85 -3.74 5.06
CA ASN A 10 14.18 -3.35 5.55
C ASN A 10 15.07 -2.74 4.47
N ARG A 11 14.56 -2.50 3.26
CA ARG A 11 15.29 -1.75 2.24
C ARG A 11 15.48 -0.30 2.70
N LYS A 12 16.64 0.28 2.41
CA LYS A 12 16.97 1.68 2.78
C LYS A 12 15.97 2.70 2.21
N GLU A 13 15.31 2.37 1.12
CA GLU A 13 14.31 3.23 0.46
C GLU A 13 12.95 3.26 1.19
N VAL A 14 12.69 2.31 2.09
CA VAL A 14 11.48 2.28 2.91
C VAL A 14 11.75 3.01 4.22
N SER A 15 10.99 4.07 4.48
CA SER A 15 11.15 4.83 5.72
C SER A 15 10.77 3.99 6.94
N GLU A 16 11.28 4.36 8.12
CA GLU A 16 10.93 3.65 9.35
C GLU A 16 9.43 3.76 9.67
N GLU A 17 8.83 4.91 9.32
CA GLU A 17 7.40 5.18 9.45
C GLU A 17 6.58 4.23 8.55
N ASP A 18 6.93 4.12 7.28
CA ASP A 18 6.23 3.23 6.34
C ASP A 18 6.36 1.77 6.76
N ARG A 19 7.55 1.36 7.21
CA ARG A 19 7.78 0.02 7.73
C ARG A 19 6.91 -0.25 8.96
N ALA A 20 6.90 0.65 9.94
CA ALA A 20 6.10 0.48 11.16
C ALA A 20 4.60 0.40 10.84
N PHE A 21 4.13 1.27 9.94
CA PHE A 21 2.75 1.25 9.46
C PHE A 21 2.39 -0.11 8.86
N TRP A 22 3.13 -0.58 7.87
CA TRP A 22 2.80 -1.83 7.17
C TRP A 22 2.92 -3.06 8.08
N LEU A 23 3.92 -3.12 8.96
CA LEU A 23 4.04 -4.21 9.93
C LEU A 23 2.81 -4.30 10.85
N SER A 24 2.26 -3.15 11.26
CA SER A 24 1.07 -3.14 12.14
C SER A 24 -0.22 -3.58 11.44
N ARG A 25 -0.35 -3.42 10.12
CA ARG A 25 -1.56 -3.79 9.36
C ARG A 25 -1.50 -5.21 8.82
N LEU A 26 -0.35 -5.61 8.28
CA LEU A 26 -0.18 -6.91 7.64
C LEU A 26 -0.28 -8.09 8.64
N GLY A 27 -0.11 -7.82 9.94
CA GLY A 27 -0.31 -8.84 10.98
C GLY A 27 -1.76 -9.35 11.09
N ASP A 28 -2.73 -8.48 10.79
CA ASP A 28 -4.16 -8.74 11.02
C ASP A 28 -4.91 -9.14 9.75
N LEU A 29 -4.26 -9.04 8.59
CA LEU A 29 -4.86 -9.37 7.30
C LEU A 29 -4.81 -10.88 7.01
N SER A 30 -5.76 -11.34 6.20
CA SER A 30 -5.74 -12.70 5.69
C SER A 30 -4.47 -12.96 4.87
N PRO A 31 -3.97 -14.22 4.83
CA PRO A 31 -2.76 -14.55 4.06
C PRO A 31 -2.83 -14.11 2.60
N VAL A 32 -4.00 -14.25 1.97
CA VAL A 32 -4.21 -13.86 0.56
C VAL A 32 -4.08 -12.35 0.35
N ALA A 33 -4.63 -11.55 1.27
CA ALA A 33 -4.50 -10.09 1.21
C ALA A 33 -3.04 -9.66 1.42
N CYS A 34 -2.36 -10.27 2.40
CA CYS A 34 -0.94 -10.04 2.64
C CYS A 34 -0.07 -10.37 1.43
N GLU A 35 -0.29 -11.53 0.79
CA GLU A 35 0.44 -11.90 -0.43
C GLU A 35 0.22 -10.93 -1.58
N SER A 36 -1.01 -10.43 -1.72
CA SER A 36 -1.35 -9.47 -2.78
C SER A 36 -0.61 -8.14 -2.58
N ILE A 37 -0.58 -7.63 -1.34
CA ILE A 37 0.15 -6.40 -0.99
C ILE A 37 1.66 -6.61 -1.16
N LEU A 38 2.18 -7.76 -0.74
CA LEU A 38 3.60 -8.10 -0.89
C LEU A 38 4.06 -8.11 -2.35
N LYS A 39 3.29 -8.74 -3.23
CA LYS A 39 3.58 -8.73 -4.67
C LYS A 39 3.60 -7.30 -5.23
N LEU A 40 2.70 -6.43 -4.75
CA LEU A 40 2.69 -5.04 -5.16
C LEU A 40 3.97 -4.31 -4.72
N PHE A 41 4.45 -4.54 -3.50
CA PHE A 41 5.71 -3.97 -3.01
C PHE A 41 6.94 -4.50 -3.74
N GLU A 42 6.93 -5.77 -4.16
CA GLU A 42 8.00 -6.34 -4.98
C GLU A 42 8.08 -5.67 -6.36
N LEU A 43 6.92 -5.38 -6.97
CA LEU A 43 6.82 -4.75 -8.27
C LEU A 43 7.10 -3.24 -8.26
N LEU A 44 6.75 -2.56 -7.16
CA LEU A 44 6.75 -1.10 -7.01
C LEU A 44 7.27 -0.69 -5.62
N PRO A 45 8.54 -1.00 -5.27
CA PRO A 45 9.08 -0.73 -3.93
C PRO A 45 9.18 0.77 -3.62
N ASP A 46 9.40 1.60 -4.63
CA ASP A 46 9.42 3.07 -4.55
C ASP A 46 8.05 3.68 -4.22
N GLN A 47 6.97 2.90 -4.37
CA GLN A 47 5.60 3.34 -4.13
C GLN A 47 5.08 2.98 -2.73
N ILE A 48 5.85 2.25 -1.92
CA ILE A 48 5.43 1.76 -0.58
C ILE A 48 4.91 2.90 0.31
N GLY A 49 5.58 4.06 0.31
CA GLY A 49 5.13 5.23 1.07
C GLY A 49 3.85 5.86 0.52
N ARG A 50 3.67 5.91 -0.80
CA ARG A 50 2.41 6.37 -1.40
C ARG A 50 1.26 5.44 -1.05
N PHE A 51 1.49 4.12 -1.09
CA PHE A 51 0.48 3.14 -0.71
C PHE A 51 0.05 3.32 0.75
N ARG A 52 0.98 3.67 1.66
CA ARG A 52 0.63 4.00 3.04
C ARG A 52 -0.35 5.16 3.09
N ILE A 53 -0.01 6.28 2.45
CA ILE A 53 -0.84 7.50 2.47
C ILE A 53 -2.25 7.20 1.95
N ILE A 54 -2.36 6.42 0.87
CA ILE A 54 -3.65 5.99 0.32
C ILE A 54 -4.40 5.10 1.31
N GLN A 55 -3.72 4.15 1.94
CA GLN A 55 -4.32 3.27 2.93
C GLN A 55 -4.83 4.04 4.17
N GLU A 56 -4.06 5.00 4.70
CA GLU A 56 -4.48 5.87 5.80
C GLU A 56 -5.71 6.71 5.42
N ARG A 57 -5.75 7.24 4.19
CA ARG A 57 -6.92 7.96 3.68
C ARG A 57 -8.16 7.05 3.58
N LYS A 58 -7.99 5.80 3.12
CA LYS A 58 -9.07 4.80 3.09
C LYS A 58 -9.57 4.48 4.49
N GLU A 59 -8.67 4.23 5.44
CA GLU A 59 -9.01 3.98 6.86
C GLU A 59 -9.83 5.14 7.43
N LYS A 60 -9.42 6.39 7.15
CA LYS A 60 -10.14 7.60 7.60
C LYS A 60 -11.49 7.79 6.93
N ALA A 61 -11.59 7.58 5.62
CA ALA A 61 -12.85 7.69 4.89
C ALA A 61 -13.88 6.66 5.39
N LEU A 62 -13.44 5.41 5.60
CA LEU A 62 -14.27 4.35 6.18
C LEU A 62 -14.75 4.69 7.59
N ALA A 63 -13.85 5.18 8.46
CA ALA A 63 -14.20 5.56 9.82
C ALA A 63 -15.23 6.69 9.91
N ASN A 64 -15.31 7.54 8.88
CA ASN A 64 -16.24 8.67 8.80
C ASN A 64 -17.47 8.40 7.92
N GLU A 65 -17.60 7.20 7.35
CA GLU A 65 -18.62 6.89 6.33
C GLU A 65 -18.60 7.88 5.14
N ASP A 66 -17.41 8.42 4.83
CA ASP A 66 -17.20 9.40 3.78
C ASP A 66 -17.04 8.72 2.41
N HIS A 67 -18.18 8.39 1.81
CA HIS A 67 -18.23 7.75 0.49
C HIS A 67 -17.61 8.62 -0.62
N GLN A 68 -17.68 9.95 -0.49
CA GLN A 68 -17.15 10.87 -1.50
C GLN A 68 -15.62 10.83 -1.52
N GLU A 69 -14.98 10.88 -0.34
CA GLU A 69 -13.53 10.74 -0.25
C GLU A 69 -13.09 9.34 -0.64
N TRP A 70 -13.87 8.30 -0.32
CA TRP A 70 -13.58 6.93 -0.77
C TRP A 70 -13.50 6.83 -2.30
N ASP A 71 -14.53 7.31 -3.00
CA ASP A 71 -14.58 7.26 -4.47
C ASP A 71 -13.41 8.02 -5.09
N LYS A 72 -13.08 9.20 -4.53
CA LYS A 72 -11.93 10.00 -4.96
C LYS A 72 -10.61 9.24 -4.78
N ILE A 73 -10.40 8.58 -3.64
CA ILE A 73 -9.18 7.80 -3.40
C ILE A 73 -9.06 6.67 -4.42
N VAL A 74 -10.16 5.98 -4.72
CA VAL A 74 -10.20 4.87 -5.69
C VAL A 74 -9.84 5.36 -7.09
N GLU A 75 -10.42 6.47 -7.55
CA GLU A 75 -10.09 7.06 -8.84
C GLU A 75 -8.61 7.48 -8.94
N GLU A 76 -8.09 8.16 -7.92
CA GLU A 76 -6.68 8.58 -7.86
C GLU A 76 -5.71 7.39 -7.86
N GLU A 77 -6.08 6.29 -7.20
CA GLU A 77 -5.27 5.07 -7.18
C GLU A 77 -5.29 4.35 -8.52
N ILE A 78 -6.46 4.22 -9.16
CA ILE A 78 -6.60 3.64 -10.50
C ILE A 78 -5.75 4.42 -11.50
N HIS A 79 -5.89 5.75 -11.52
CA HIS A 79 -5.16 6.60 -12.46
C HIS A 79 -3.64 6.48 -12.27
N HIS A 80 -3.18 6.44 -11.02
CA HIS A 80 -1.76 6.27 -10.69
C HIS A 80 -1.22 4.91 -11.11
N LEU A 81 -1.94 3.83 -10.82
CA LEU A 81 -1.50 2.50 -11.23
C LEU A 81 -1.46 2.39 -12.77
N GLN A 82 -2.47 2.93 -13.45
CA GLN A 82 -2.48 2.98 -14.92
C GLN A 82 -1.27 3.74 -15.48
N SER A 83 -0.91 4.89 -14.91
CA SER A 83 0.25 5.65 -15.39
C SER A 83 1.57 4.89 -15.20
N LEU A 84 1.74 4.21 -14.06
CA LEU A 84 2.92 3.37 -13.80
C LEU A 84 3.05 2.19 -14.77
N PHE A 85 1.94 1.54 -15.13
CA PHE A 85 1.97 0.40 -16.05
C PHE A 85 1.97 0.82 -17.53
N SER A 86 1.50 2.03 -17.85
CA SER A 86 1.59 2.60 -19.20
C SER A 86 3.01 3.04 -19.55
N LEU A 87 3.80 3.47 -18.57
CA LEU A 87 5.22 3.85 -18.74
C LEU A 87 6.18 2.65 -18.87
N LYS A 88 5.70 1.42 -18.62
CA LYS A 88 6.51 0.19 -18.68
C LYS A 88 6.34 -0.61 -19.99
N ASN A 89 5.50 -0.14 -20.93
CA ASN A 89 5.34 -0.68 -22.29
C ASN A 89 5.92 0.27 -23.33
#